data_AF-A0A315R5L1-F1
#
_entry.id   AF-A0A315R5L1-F1
#
_cell.length_a   1.000
_cell.length_b   1.000
_cell.length_c   1.000
_cell.angle_alpha   90.00
_cell.angle_beta   90.00
_cell.angle_gamma   90.00
#
_symmetry.space_group_name_H-M   'P 1'
#
loop_
_entity.id
_entity.type
_entity.pdbx_description
1 polymer ?
#
loop_
_entity_poly.entity_id
_entity_poly.type
_entity_poly.pdbx_seq_one_letter_code
_entity_poly.pdbx_strand_id
1 'polypeptide(L)' 'MDQIDKEEFSEARSKAFKLLSYRERTIKEIEDRLRKKDFSEEVIKAVVDFLLENDYLNEERF' A
#
# COMPACT_ATOMS: atom_id res chain seq x y z
N MET A 1 -10.75 -8.41 -16.87
CA MET A 1 -10.82 -7.30 -15.89
C MET A 1 -10.56 -7.97 -14.57
N ASP A 2 -9.29 -8.02 -14.22
CA ASP A 2 -8.78 -8.77 -13.09
C ASP A 2 -9.44 -8.25 -11.81
N GLN A 3 -10.06 -9.18 -11.09
CA GLN A 3 -10.83 -8.89 -9.90
C GLN A 3 -9.83 -8.78 -8.76
N ILE A 4 -9.64 -7.56 -8.23
CA ILE A 4 -8.87 -7.37 -7.00
C ILE A 4 -9.51 -8.23 -5.91
N ASP A 5 -8.74 -9.20 -5.41
CA ASP A 5 -9.18 -10.03 -4.29
C ASP A 5 -9.29 -9.13 -3.05
N LYS A 6 -10.50 -9.08 -2.48
CA LYS A 6 -10.80 -8.25 -1.30
C LYS A 6 -9.97 -8.70 -0.09
N GLU A 7 -9.67 -9.98 0.01
CA GLU A 7 -8.88 -10.53 1.11
C GLU A 7 -7.41 -10.12 0.96
N GLU A 8 -6.85 -10.25 -0.24
CA GLU A 8 -5.48 -9.83 -0.56
C GLU A 8 -5.31 -8.32 -0.34
N PHE A 9 -6.26 -7.49 -0.81
CA PHE A 9 -6.27 -6.06 -0.55
C PHE A 9 -6.33 -5.73 0.95
N SER A 10 -7.21 -6.40 1.70
CA SER A 10 -7.36 -6.17 3.13
C SER A 10 -6.07 -6.52 3.90
N GLU A 11 -5.41 -7.63 3.52
CA GLU A 11 -4.14 -8.02 4.09
C GLU A 11 -3.05 -6.99 3.77
N ALA A 12 -2.86 -6.65 2.48
CA ALA A 12 -1.86 -5.69 2.03
C ALA A 12 -2.03 -4.32 2.72
N ARG A 13 -3.27 -3.81 2.79
CA ARG A 13 -3.60 -2.56 3.50
C ARG A 13 -3.25 -2.63 4.98
N SER A 14 -3.54 -3.74 5.64
CA SER A 14 -3.21 -3.94 7.06
C SER A 14 -1.69 -3.95 7.29
N LYS A 15 -0.91 -4.54 6.38
CA LYS A 15 0.57 -4.49 6.43
C LYS A 15 1.07 -3.06 6.22
N ALA A 16 0.50 -2.31 5.28
CA ALA A 16 0.89 -0.93 5.02
C ALA A 16 0.63 -0.03 6.24
N PHE A 17 -0.55 -0.13 6.86
CA PHE A 17 -0.83 0.59 8.11
C PHE A 17 0.14 0.24 9.24
N LYS A 18 0.52 -1.03 9.36
CA LYS A 18 1.54 -1.45 10.33
C LYS A 18 2.90 -0.80 10.05
N LEU A 19 3.28 -0.59 8.79
CA LEU A 19 4.53 0.10 8.45
C LEU A 19 4.48 1.60 8.78
N LEU A 20 3.33 2.23 8.51
CA LEU A 20 3.08 3.65 8.76
C LEU A 20 2.95 3.97 10.26
N SER A 21 2.47 3.02 11.07
CA SER A 21 2.39 3.22 12.52
C SER A 21 3.74 3.27 13.22
N TYR A 22 4.81 2.77 12.59
CA TYR A 22 6.17 2.86 13.14
C TYR A 22 6.85 4.20 12.80
N ARG A 23 6.66 4.70 11.58
CA ARG A 23 7.14 5.99 11.10
C ARG A 23 6.50 6.34 9.77
N GLU A 24 6.60 7.60 9.37
CA GLU A 24 6.31 8.03 8.00
C GLU A 24 7.13 7.23 6.98
N ARG A 25 6.50 6.95 5.83
CA ARG A 25 7.04 6.16 4.72
C ARG A 25 6.77 6.87 3.41
N THR A 26 7.65 6.64 2.43
CA THR A 26 7.38 7.04 1.05
C THR A 26 6.50 6.00 0.35
N ILE A 27 5.88 6.38 -0.77
CA ILE A 27 5.13 5.45 -1.65
C ILE A 27 6.01 4.27 -2.04
N LYS A 28 7.23 4.55 -2.52
CA LYS A 28 8.21 3.52 -2.90
C LYS A 28 8.54 2.55 -1.75
N GLU A 29 8.68 3.05 -0.52
CA GLU A 29 8.91 2.18 0.63
C GLU A 29 7.72 1.23 0.88
N ILE A 30 6.47 1.71 0.69
CA ILE A 30 5.27 0.87 0.83
C ILE A 30 5.22 -0.16 -0.30
N GLU A 31 5.38 0.26 -1.56
CA GLU A 31 5.39 -0.62 -2.73
C GLU A 31 6.46 -1.72 -2.59
N ASP A 32 7.71 -1.34 -2.29
CA ASP A 32 8.81 -2.29 -2.14
C ASP A 32 8.57 -3.29 -1.01
N ARG A 33 7.90 -2.86 0.07
CA ARG A 33 7.57 -3.73 1.20
C ARG A 33 6.45 -4.70 0.87
N LEU A 34 5.43 -4.27 0.13
CA LEU A 34 4.33 -5.13 -0.30
C LEU A 34 4.78 -6.10 -1.40
N ARG A 35 5.60 -5.65 -2.35
CA ARG A 35 6.21 -6.51 -3.38
C ARG A 35 7.08 -7.61 -2.78
N LYS A 36 7.85 -7.30 -1.73
CA LYS A 36 8.62 -8.30 -0.94
C LYS A 36 7.74 -9.31 -0.18
N LYS A 37 6.43 -9.11 -0.16
CA LYS A 37 5.44 -10.01 0.43
C LYS A 37 4.61 -10.72 -0.65
N ASP A 38 5.03 -10.63 -1.91
CA ASP A 38 4.42 -11.29 -3.06
C ASP A 38 2.98 -10.84 -3.36
N PHE A 39 2.60 -9.63 -2.90
CA PHE A 39 1.34 -9.01 -3.35
C PHE A 39 1.44 -8.60 -4.82
N SER A 40 0.34 -8.76 -5.55
CA SER A 40 0.25 -8.34 -6.95
C SER A 40 0.39 -6.83 -7.12
N GLU A 41 0.95 -6.37 -8.25
CA GLU A 41 1.08 -4.92 -8.53
C GLU A 41 -0.28 -4.20 -8.55
N GLU A 42 -1.35 -4.89 -8.94
CA GLU A 42 -2.73 -4.35 -8.91
C GLU A 42 -3.20 -4.08 -7.48
N VAL A 43 -2.97 -5.02 -6.56
CA VAL A 43 -3.29 -4.85 -5.13
C VAL A 43 -2.41 -3.77 -4.51
N ILE A 44 -1.11 -3.75 -4.83
CA ILE A 44 -0.18 -2.73 -4.34
C ILE A 44 -0.66 -1.34 -4.75
N LYS A 45 -0.98 -1.16 -6.05
CA LYS A 45 -1.48 0.11 -6.57
C LYS A 45 -2.77 0.53 -5.86
N ALA A 46 -3.74 -0.38 -5.72
CA ALA A 46 -4.99 -0.09 -5.03
C ALA A 46 -4.79 0.33 -3.56
N VAL A 47 -3.83 -0.29 -2.85
CA VAL A 47 -3.49 0.09 -1.48
C VAL A 47 -2.83 1.46 -1.42
N VAL A 48 -1.89 1.75 -2.33
CA VAL A 48 -1.23 3.06 -2.40
C VAL A 48 -2.25 4.17 -2.72
N ASP A 49 -3.11 3.97 -3.72
CA ASP A 49 -4.17 4.90 -4.09
C ASP A 49 -5.08 5.18 -2.88
N PHE A 50 -5.53 4.13 -2.18
CA PHE A 50 -6.33 4.28 -0.95
C PHE A 50 -5.61 5.10 0.14
N LEU A 51 -4.32 4.88 0.32
CA LEU A 51 -3.54 5.61 1.34
C LEU A 51 -3.35 7.08 0.97
N LEU A 52 -3.17 7.39 -0.31
CA LEU A 52 -3.09 8.77 -0.81
C LEU A 52 -4.43 9.50 -0.69
N GLU A 53 -5.53 8.86 -1.12
CA GLU A 53 -6.88 9.44 -1.04
C GLU A 53 -7.34 9.74 0.39
N ASN A 54 -6.74 9.08 1.38
CA ASN A 54 -7.06 9.25 2.80
C ASN A 54 -5.93 9.96 3.59
N ASP A 55 -5.01 10.66 2.90
CA ASP A 55 -3.93 11.46 3.50
C ASP A 55 -2.95 10.67 4.42
N TYR A 56 -2.88 9.35 4.28
CA TYR A 56 -1.90 8.51 4.99
C TYR A 56 -0.53 8.48 4.31
N LEU A 57 -0.50 8.77 3.00
CA LEU A 57 0.69 9.01 2.21
C LEU A 57 0.54 10.37 1.51
N ASN A 58 1.66 10.95 1.08
CA ASN A 58 1.66 12.21 0.34
C ASN A 58 2.66 12.12 -0.82
N GLU A 59 2.22 12.38 -2.04
CA GLU A 59 3.05 12.36 -3.26
C GLU A 59 4.12 13.45 -3.26
N GLU A 60 3.90 14.59 -2.62
CA GLU A 60 4.79 15.75 -2.64
C GLU A 60 5.92 15.70 -1.59
N ARG A 61 6.00 14.65 -0.76
CA ARG A 61 7.02 14.59 0.30
C ARG A 61 8.41 14.13 -0.15
N PHE A 62 8.62 13.74 -1.41
CA PHE A 62 9.95 13.41 -1.96
C PHE A 62 10.09 13.66 -3.46
#